data_AF-A0A522R9Y4-F1
#
_entry.id   AF-A0A522R9Y4-F1
#
_cell.length_a   1.000
_cell.length_b   1.000
_cell.length_c   1.000
_cell.angle_alpha   90.00
_cell.angle_beta   90.00
_cell.angle_gamma   90.00
#
_symmetry.space_group_name_H-M   'P 1'
#
loop_
_entity.id
_entity.type
_entity.pdbx_description
1 polymer ?
#
loop_
_entity_poly.entity_id
_entity_poly.type
_entity_poly.pdbx_seq_one_letter_code
_entity_poly.pdbx_strand_id
1 'polypeptide(L)'
;PDACTIGGESHGIIEGNTAFGVLGAAARGYPSNRLDAGDAAPEVVAALRERFRRRVFNRNGEKVSGSVRLLEKTPKNSLRIPFLAKVFPDALFVYLYRDPRQVLASMMEAWESGGFRSYPQLPGWTGLPWSMVLTPGWRDLVGKPLPDIVTAQWQSATNILLDDLEALPPDRWSAVRYDRFVADPDQEIRRICADVGFAWDRSLGYTLPLANHTVSMPHGEKWRKREREILPRLPQVADTIGRSERFSLKKLVR
;
A
#
# COMPACT_ATOMS: atom_id res chain seq x y z
N PRO A 1 -17.00 -13.07 -0.54
CA PRO A 1 -17.39 -11.68 -0.24
C PRO A 1 -17.99 -10.95 -1.45
N ASP A 2 -19.03 -10.14 -1.23
CA ASP A 2 -19.72 -9.36 -2.29
C ASP A 2 -18.93 -8.10 -2.67
N ALA A 3 -17.61 -8.25 -2.74
CA ALA A 3 -16.69 -7.25 -3.21
C ALA A 3 -16.60 -7.29 -4.74
N CYS A 4 -16.52 -6.11 -5.33
CA CYS A 4 -16.13 -5.95 -6.71
C CYS A 4 -14.71 -5.36 -6.77
N THR A 5 -13.97 -5.66 -7.83
CA THR A 5 -12.59 -5.17 -7.98
C THR A 5 -12.31 -4.82 -9.44
N ILE A 6 -11.13 -4.26 -9.69
CA ILE A 6 -10.59 -4.00 -11.03
C ILE A 6 -9.55 -5.05 -11.46
N GLY A 7 -9.30 -6.07 -10.63
CA GLY A 7 -8.41 -7.20 -10.93
C GLY A 7 -6.92 -6.95 -10.73
N GLY A 8 -6.52 -5.73 -10.33
CA GLY A 8 -5.12 -5.36 -10.17
C GLY A 8 -4.95 -4.03 -9.46
N GLU A 9 -3.76 -3.44 -9.58
CA GLU A 9 -3.46 -2.15 -8.99
C GLU A 9 -4.12 -0.98 -9.75
N SER A 10 -4.62 0.00 -9.01
CA SER A 10 -5.36 1.15 -9.53
C SER A 10 -4.50 2.39 -9.78
N HIS A 11 -3.18 2.32 -9.59
CA HIS A 11 -2.32 3.51 -9.72
C HIS A 11 -2.47 4.17 -11.10
N GLY A 12 -2.54 3.39 -12.18
CA GLY A 12 -2.81 3.91 -13.51
C GLY A 12 -4.17 4.61 -13.59
N ILE A 13 -5.23 4.02 -13.03
CA ILE A 13 -6.58 4.61 -13.03
C ILE A 13 -6.60 5.97 -12.33
N ILE A 14 -5.98 6.04 -11.14
CA ILE A 14 -5.87 7.24 -10.32
C ILE A 14 -5.04 8.31 -11.06
N GLU A 15 -3.89 7.94 -11.61
CA GLU A 15 -2.95 8.89 -12.18
C GLU A 15 -3.39 9.44 -13.55
N GLY A 16 -4.23 8.71 -14.32
CA GLY A 16 -4.70 9.15 -15.65
C GLY A 16 -4.46 8.16 -16.80
N ASN A 17 -4.45 6.87 -16.48
CA ASN A 17 -4.05 5.70 -17.27
C ASN A 17 -2.54 5.48 -17.47
N THR A 18 -1.67 6.35 -16.95
CA THR A 18 -0.21 6.13 -16.87
C THR A 18 0.38 6.91 -15.68
N ALA A 19 1.64 6.63 -15.32
CA ALA A 19 2.40 7.44 -14.34
C ALA A 19 2.67 8.89 -14.78
N PHE A 20 2.36 9.21 -16.05
CA PHE A 20 2.48 10.53 -16.68
C PHE A 20 1.15 11.28 -16.78
N GLY A 21 0.05 10.71 -16.29
CA GLY A 21 -1.23 11.42 -16.26
C GLY A 21 -1.21 12.59 -15.26
N VAL A 22 -2.26 13.42 -15.27
CA VAL A 22 -2.32 14.71 -14.55
C VAL A 22 -2.01 14.59 -13.05
N LEU A 23 -2.41 13.49 -12.41
CA LEU A 23 -2.13 13.23 -10.98
C LEU A 23 -0.86 12.40 -10.75
N GLY A 24 -0.23 11.94 -11.83
CA GLY A 24 1.04 11.22 -11.80
C GLY A 24 2.18 12.13 -11.35
N ALA A 25 3.13 11.53 -10.62
CA ALA A 25 4.30 12.27 -10.11
C ALA A 25 5.07 12.97 -11.25
N ALA A 26 5.19 12.32 -12.42
CA ALA A 26 5.92 12.86 -13.55
C ALA A 26 5.29 14.15 -14.09
N ALA A 27 3.97 14.19 -14.26
CA ALA A 27 3.26 15.38 -14.72
C ALA A 27 3.36 16.57 -13.74
N ARG A 28 3.65 16.29 -12.47
CA ARG A 28 3.75 17.28 -11.39
C ARG A 28 5.20 17.65 -11.03
N GLY A 29 6.19 17.24 -11.83
CA GLY A 29 7.61 17.57 -11.59
C GLY A 29 8.31 16.65 -10.57
N TYR A 30 7.84 15.42 -10.42
CA TYR A 30 8.38 14.40 -9.53
C TYR A 30 8.52 14.83 -8.04
N PRO A 31 7.48 15.42 -7.40
CA PRO A 31 7.55 15.75 -5.98
C PRO A 31 7.48 14.47 -5.13
N SER A 32 6.51 13.59 -5.41
CA SER A 32 6.34 12.23 -4.88
C SER A 32 5.07 11.60 -5.48
N ASN A 33 4.65 10.43 -5.00
CA ASN A 33 3.34 9.83 -5.26
C ASN A 33 2.21 10.32 -4.33
N ARG A 34 2.51 11.25 -3.43
CA ARG A 34 1.53 11.86 -2.51
C ARG A 34 0.40 12.53 -3.29
N LEU A 35 -0.83 12.23 -2.88
CA LEU A 35 -2.02 13.00 -3.20
C LEU A 35 -2.74 13.33 -1.90
N ASP A 36 -3.20 14.56 -1.75
CA ASP A 36 -3.98 15.00 -0.59
C ASP A 36 -5.43 15.36 -0.97
N ALA A 37 -6.22 15.82 0.00
CA ALA A 37 -7.61 16.17 -0.24
C ALA A 37 -7.80 17.35 -1.22
N GLY A 38 -6.79 18.23 -1.36
CA GLY A 38 -6.78 19.34 -2.30
C GLY A 38 -6.61 18.89 -3.77
N ASP A 39 -5.98 17.74 -4.00
CA ASP A 39 -5.88 17.13 -5.33
C ASP A 39 -7.21 16.53 -5.83
N ALA A 40 -8.24 16.45 -4.97
CA ALA A 40 -9.55 15.87 -5.28
C ALA A 40 -10.60 16.94 -5.66
N ALA A 41 -10.30 17.74 -6.69
CA ALA A 41 -11.25 18.68 -7.30
C ALA A 41 -12.52 17.95 -7.83
N PRO A 42 -13.69 18.60 -7.88
CA PRO A 42 -14.95 17.94 -8.26
C PRO A 42 -14.90 17.17 -9.59
N GLU A 43 -14.25 17.72 -10.61
CA GLU A 43 -14.04 17.12 -11.92
C GLU A 43 -13.12 15.89 -11.86
N VAL A 44 -12.10 15.92 -11.01
CA VAL A 44 -11.20 14.78 -10.75
C VAL A 44 -11.98 13.66 -10.07
N VAL A 45 -12.79 13.98 -9.06
CA VAL A 45 -13.62 13.01 -8.34
C VAL A 45 -14.60 12.34 -9.31
N ALA A 46 -15.32 13.12 -10.11
CA ALA A 46 -16.27 12.60 -11.08
C ALA A 46 -15.59 11.69 -12.12
N ALA A 47 -14.48 12.15 -12.70
CA ALA A 47 -13.73 11.36 -13.68
C ALA A 47 -13.17 10.07 -13.09
N LEU A 48 -12.63 10.11 -11.87
CA LEU A 48 -12.04 8.93 -11.23
C LEU A 48 -13.09 7.88 -10.89
N ARG A 49 -14.22 8.30 -10.32
CA ARG A 49 -15.36 7.40 -10.04
C ARG A 49 -15.87 6.72 -11.31
N GLU A 50 -16.01 7.46 -12.40
CA GLU A 50 -16.42 6.90 -13.69
C GLU A 50 -15.40 5.88 -14.23
N ARG A 51 -14.09 6.17 -14.11
CA ARG A 51 -13.04 5.24 -14.54
C ARG A 51 -13.03 3.92 -13.75
N PHE A 52 -13.33 3.96 -12.45
CA PHE A 52 -13.50 2.76 -11.63
C PHE A 52 -14.78 2.01 -12.03
N ARG A 53 -15.91 2.72 -12.16
CA ARG A 53 -17.20 2.15 -12.56
C ARG A 53 -17.13 1.39 -13.89
N ARG A 54 -16.31 1.84 -14.84
CA ARG A 54 -16.13 1.14 -16.14
C ARG A 54 -15.33 -0.15 -16.06
N ARG A 55 -14.50 -0.33 -15.03
CA ARG A 55 -13.53 -1.43 -14.90
C ARG A 55 -13.91 -2.45 -13.84
N VAL A 56 -14.86 -2.12 -12.98
CA VAL A 56 -15.25 -2.95 -11.86
C VAL A 56 -16.02 -4.18 -12.33
N PHE A 57 -15.68 -5.33 -11.76
CA PHE A 57 -16.37 -6.60 -11.96
C PHE A 57 -16.47 -7.36 -10.63
N ASN A 58 -17.46 -8.25 -10.51
CA ASN A 58 -17.65 -9.07 -9.32
C ASN A 58 -16.67 -10.26 -9.28
N ARG A 59 -16.72 -11.07 -8.23
CA ARG A 59 -15.85 -12.26 -8.09
C ARG A 59 -15.95 -13.29 -9.22
N ASN A 60 -17.04 -13.31 -9.99
CA ASN A 60 -17.26 -14.21 -11.11
C ASN A 60 -16.73 -13.64 -12.44
N GLY A 61 -16.15 -12.43 -12.43
CA GLY A 61 -15.70 -11.75 -13.65
C GLY A 61 -16.80 -10.98 -14.38
N GLU A 62 -17.99 -10.85 -13.79
CA GLU A 62 -19.14 -10.23 -14.44
C GLU A 62 -19.14 -8.72 -14.21
N LYS A 63 -19.51 -7.96 -15.25
CA LYS A 63 -19.75 -6.52 -15.10
C LYS A 63 -20.96 -6.31 -14.20
N VAL A 64 -20.81 -5.36 -13.28
CA VAL A 64 -21.85 -4.98 -12.33
C VAL A 64 -22.41 -3.59 -12.69
N SER A 65 -23.71 -3.43 -12.51
CA SER A 65 -24.42 -2.15 -12.67
C SER A 65 -24.87 -1.61 -11.30
N GLY A 66 -25.10 -0.30 -11.22
CA GLY A 66 -25.54 0.33 -9.98
C GLY A 66 -24.44 0.55 -8.93
N SER A 67 -24.84 0.58 -7.66
CA SER A 67 -23.93 0.77 -6.53
C SER A 67 -23.18 -0.52 -6.21
N VAL A 68 -21.88 -0.42 -5.94
CA VAL A 68 -21.00 -1.57 -5.70
C VAL A 68 -20.09 -1.32 -4.51
N ARG A 69 -19.69 -2.39 -3.82
CA ARG A 69 -18.64 -2.33 -2.79
C ARG A 69 -17.29 -2.64 -3.43
N LEU A 70 -16.53 -1.60 -3.75
CA LEU A 70 -15.20 -1.72 -4.35
C LEU A 70 -14.16 -2.17 -3.31
N LEU A 71 -13.42 -3.23 -3.61
CA LEU A 71 -12.18 -3.60 -2.92
C LEU A 71 -10.98 -3.25 -3.81
N GLU A 72 -10.15 -2.36 -3.30
CA GLU A 72 -8.98 -1.83 -4.00
C GLU A 72 -7.72 -2.05 -3.14
N LYS A 73 -6.63 -2.49 -3.77
CA LYS A 73 -5.31 -2.62 -3.14
C LYS A 73 -4.24 -2.12 -4.10
N THR A 74 -3.60 -1.02 -3.73
CA THR A 74 -2.40 -0.51 -4.39
C THR A 74 -1.42 0.05 -3.36
N PRO A 75 -0.13 -0.34 -3.36
CA PRO A 75 0.85 0.16 -2.39
C PRO A 75 0.97 1.68 -2.34
N LYS A 76 0.86 2.38 -3.49
CA LYS A 76 0.87 3.87 -3.56
C LYS A 76 -0.23 4.53 -2.73
N ASN A 77 -1.30 3.81 -2.37
CA ASN A 77 -2.38 4.39 -1.58
C ASN A 77 -1.98 4.65 -0.12
N SER A 78 -0.84 4.14 0.33
CA SER A 78 -0.21 4.58 1.59
C SER A 78 0.09 6.08 1.62
N LEU A 79 0.21 6.71 0.46
CA LEU A 79 0.47 8.14 0.30
C LEU A 79 -0.77 8.91 -0.16
N ARG A 80 -1.97 8.32 -0.15
CA ARG A 80 -3.16 8.92 -0.80
C ARG A 80 -4.43 8.86 0.03
N ILE A 81 -4.35 8.55 1.32
CA ILE A 81 -5.54 8.36 2.17
C ILE A 81 -6.46 9.59 2.15
N PRO A 82 -6.00 10.84 2.36
CA PRO A 82 -6.89 12.01 2.37
C PRO A 82 -7.54 12.27 1.01
N PHE A 83 -6.78 12.08 -0.07
CA PHE A 83 -7.31 12.13 -1.43
C PHE A 83 -8.43 11.11 -1.64
N LEU A 84 -8.18 9.83 -1.29
CA LEU A 84 -9.14 8.75 -1.44
C LEU A 84 -10.37 8.93 -0.54
N ALA A 85 -10.21 9.44 0.67
CA ALA A 85 -11.32 9.75 1.56
C ALA A 85 -12.22 10.87 1.01
N LYS A 86 -11.64 11.84 0.27
CA LYS A 86 -12.40 12.87 -0.44
C LYS A 86 -13.09 12.32 -1.69
N VAL A 87 -12.41 11.48 -2.48
CA VAL A 87 -12.97 10.84 -3.68
C VAL A 87 -14.09 9.85 -3.31
N PHE A 88 -13.93 9.09 -2.23
CA PHE A 88 -14.86 8.07 -1.75
C PHE A 88 -15.17 8.34 -0.26
N PRO A 89 -16.18 9.19 0.03
CA PRO A 89 -16.53 9.59 1.39
C PRO A 89 -16.97 8.45 2.31
N ASP A 90 -17.28 7.28 1.78
CA ASP A 90 -17.66 6.05 2.49
C ASP A 90 -16.53 4.99 2.53
N ALA A 91 -15.33 5.31 2.03
CA ALA A 91 -14.21 4.37 2.00
C ALA A 91 -13.74 3.98 3.40
N LEU A 92 -13.57 2.68 3.64
CA LEU A 92 -12.88 2.17 4.82
C LEU A 92 -11.45 1.77 4.45
N PHE A 93 -10.49 2.10 5.32
CA PHE A 93 -9.08 1.80 5.09
C PHE A 93 -8.62 0.62 5.95
N VAL A 94 -7.91 -0.32 5.35
CA VAL A 94 -7.30 -1.44 6.07
C VAL A 94 -5.79 -1.25 6.11
N TYR A 95 -5.25 -1.04 7.31
CA TYR A 95 -3.82 -0.96 7.54
C TYR A 95 -3.23 -2.37 7.72
N LEU A 96 -2.39 -2.80 6.77
CA LEU A 96 -1.61 -4.03 6.90
C LEU A 96 -0.25 -3.76 7.56
N TYR A 97 -0.10 -4.21 8.81
CA TYR A 97 1.18 -4.22 9.51
C TYR A 97 1.96 -5.49 9.20
N ARG A 98 3.28 -5.35 9.04
CA ARG A 98 4.23 -6.47 8.96
C ARG A 98 5.52 -6.05 9.65
N ASP A 99 6.21 -7.02 10.25
CA ASP A 99 7.52 -6.83 10.86
C ASP A 99 8.46 -6.02 9.93
N PRO A 100 8.98 -4.86 10.38
CA PRO A 100 9.80 -3.99 9.56
C PRO A 100 11.04 -4.68 8.98
N ARG A 101 11.63 -5.65 9.68
CA ARG A 101 12.78 -6.42 9.16
C ARG A 101 12.40 -7.20 7.92
N GLN A 102 11.23 -7.84 7.94
CA GLN A 102 10.70 -8.56 6.78
C GLN A 102 10.32 -7.60 5.65
N VAL A 103 9.80 -6.41 5.97
CA VAL A 103 9.44 -5.40 4.97
C VAL A 103 10.69 -4.87 4.27
N LEU A 104 11.72 -4.43 5.01
CA LEU A 104 12.99 -3.97 4.46
C LEU A 104 13.67 -5.09 3.63
N ALA A 105 13.63 -6.33 4.12
CA ALA A 105 14.09 -7.50 3.37
C ALA A 105 13.32 -7.67 2.03
N SER A 106 11.99 -7.55 2.04
CA SER A 106 11.20 -7.66 0.82
C SER A 106 11.46 -6.48 -0.13
N MET A 107 11.67 -5.28 0.40
CA MET A 107 11.85 -4.07 -0.40
C MET A 107 13.18 -4.06 -1.15
N MET A 108 14.32 -4.34 -0.51
CA MET A 108 15.58 -4.34 -1.30
C MET A 108 15.58 -5.44 -2.37
N GLU A 109 14.99 -6.61 -2.09
CA GLU A 109 14.84 -7.66 -3.10
C GLU A 109 13.96 -7.21 -4.27
N ALA A 110 12.86 -6.48 -3.98
CA ALA A 110 12.03 -5.89 -5.03
C ALA A 110 12.81 -4.89 -5.90
N TRP A 111 13.65 -4.05 -5.30
CA TRP A 111 14.55 -3.14 -6.02
C TRP A 111 15.57 -3.90 -6.88
N GLU A 112 16.22 -4.91 -6.33
CA GLU A 112 17.25 -5.72 -7.02
C GLU A 112 16.67 -6.56 -8.16
N SER A 113 15.44 -7.06 -8.02
CA SER A 113 14.78 -7.89 -9.03
C SER A 113 14.48 -7.14 -10.34
N GLY A 114 14.36 -5.81 -10.28
CA GLY A 114 13.91 -4.98 -11.40
C GLY A 114 12.42 -5.14 -11.77
N GLY A 115 11.67 -6.04 -11.11
CA GLY A 115 10.25 -6.28 -11.37
C GLY A 115 9.32 -5.18 -10.85
N PHE A 116 9.84 -4.26 -10.03
CA PHE A 116 9.07 -3.24 -9.31
C PHE A 116 9.41 -1.80 -9.72
N ARG A 117 10.14 -1.63 -10.82
CA ARG A 117 10.55 -0.32 -11.34
C ARG A 117 9.32 0.53 -11.66
N SER A 118 9.11 1.57 -10.88
CA SER A 118 8.00 2.51 -11.06
C SER A 118 8.43 3.75 -11.84
N TYR A 119 9.70 4.14 -11.73
CA TYR A 119 10.29 5.26 -12.47
C TYR A 119 11.63 4.83 -13.08
N PRO A 120 11.60 4.17 -14.27
CA PRO A 120 12.80 3.68 -14.92
C PRO A 120 13.82 4.77 -15.27
N GLN A 121 13.35 6.00 -15.51
CA GLN A 121 14.15 7.16 -15.89
C GLN A 121 13.79 8.36 -15.01
N LEU A 122 13.91 8.19 -13.69
CA LEU A 122 13.65 9.27 -12.75
C LEU A 122 14.71 10.38 -12.91
N PRO A 123 14.36 11.63 -13.29
CA PRO A 123 15.36 12.65 -13.59
C PRO A 123 16.27 12.96 -12.40
N GLY A 124 17.58 12.91 -12.60
CA GLY A 124 18.59 13.16 -11.56
C GLY A 124 18.83 12.00 -10.60
N TRP A 125 18.10 10.88 -10.74
CA TRP A 125 18.35 9.67 -9.97
C TRP A 125 19.52 8.86 -10.55
N THR A 126 20.33 8.26 -9.67
CA THR A 126 21.47 7.40 -10.04
C THR A 126 21.38 6.04 -9.34
N GLY A 127 21.90 4.99 -9.98
CA GLY A 127 21.89 3.62 -9.46
C GLY A 127 20.75 2.76 -10.05
N LEU A 128 20.25 1.80 -9.27
CA LEU A 128 19.11 0.96 -9.69
C LEU A 128 17.88 1.83 -9.97
N PRO A 129 17.07 1.55 -11.01
CA PRO A 129 15.91 2.37 -11.31
C PRO A 129 14.91 2.40 -10.14
N TRP A 130 14.35 3.57 -9.87
CA TRP A 130 13.50 3.76 -8.70
C TRP A 130 12.31 2.80 -8.72
N SER A 131 12.20 2.02 -7.65
CA SER A 131 11.20 0.96 -7.50
C SER A 131 10.19 1.28 -6.42
N MET A 132 8.95 0.79 -6.61
CA MET A 132 7.80 1.02 -5.73
C MET A 132 7.42 2.51 -5.59
N VAL A 133 6.89 2.89 -4.42
CA VAL A 133 6.31 4.22 -4.17
C VAL A 133 7.37 5.32 -4.15
N LEU A 134 7.21 6.38 -4.93
CA LEU A 134 8.06 7.58 -4.85
C LEU A 134 7.64 8.41 -3.63
N THR A 135 8.49 8.51 -2.62
CA THR A 135 8.18 9.21 -1.37
C THR A 135 8.63 10.67 -1.40
N PRO A 136 8.01 11.57 -0.60
CA PRO A 136 8.55 12.92 -0.40
C PRO A 136 10.01 12.88 0.06
N GLY A 137 10.81 13.85 -0.39
CA GLY A 137 12.24 13.94 -0.04
C GLY A 137 13.16 12.94 -0.74
N TRP A 138 12.68 12.19 -1.74
CA TRP A 138 13.48 11.15 -2.42
C TRP A 138 14.81 11.63 -2.99
N ARG A 139 14.94 12.92 -3.32
CA ARG A 139 16.16 13.53 -3.86
C ARG A 139 17.34 13.46 -2.88
N ASP A 140 17.07 13.47 -1.58
CA ASP A 140 18.11 13.35 -0.53
C ASP A 140 18.72 11.95 -0.47
N LEU A 141 18.13 10.99 -1.19
CA LEU A 141 18.56 9.60 -1.26
C LEU A 141 19.50 9.33 -2.46
N VAL A 142 19.73 10.32 -3.34
CA VAL A 142 20.62 10.17 -4.49
C VAL A 142 22.03 9.79 -4.01
N GLY A 143 22.58 8.72 -4.58
CA GLY A 143 23.91 8.20 -4.24
C GLY A 143 24.01 7.46 -2.91
N LYS A 144 22.92 7.32 -2.15
CA LYS A 144 22.89 6.50 -0.93
C LYS A 144 22.91 5.00 -1.27
N PRO A 145 23.43 4.12 -0.40
CA PRO A 145 23.36 2.69 -0.62
C PRO A 145 21.91 2.19 -0.48
N LEU A 146 21.58 1.10 -1.18
CA LEU A 146 20.21 0.56 -1.27
C LEU A 146 19.52 0.33 0.10
N PRO A 147 20.19 -0.21 1.14
CA PRO A 147 19.57 -0.35 2.46
C PRO A 147 19.11 0.98 3.07
N ASP A 148 19.84 2.06 2.83
CA ASP A 148 19.48 3.39 3.34
C ASP A 148 18.31 3.97 2.54
N ILE A 149 18.32 3.81 1.21
CA ILE A 149 17.22 4.22 0.32
C ILE A 149 15.91 3.53 0.74
N VAL A 150 15.94 2.20 0.88
CA VAL A 150 14.76 1.40 1.24
C VAL A 150 14.27 1.72 2.64
N THR A 151 15.17 1.95 3.59
CA THR A 151 14.81 2.34 4.96
C THR A 151 14.09 3.70 4.98
N ALA A 152 14.64 4.70 4.30
CA ALA A 152 14.02 6.03 4.22
C ALA A 152 12.68 6.01 3.46
N GLN A 153 12.60 5.23 2.38
CA GLN A 153 11.36 5.01 1.61
C GLN A 153 10.28 4.37 2.49
N TRP A 154 10.62 3.32 3.25
CA TRP A 154 9.70 2.68 4.19
C TRP A 154 9.25 3.63 5.30
N GLN A 155 10.20 4.35 5.91
CA GLN A 155 9.92 5.28 7.00
C GLN A 155 8.98 6.40 6.55
N SER A 156 9.28 7.05 5.41
CA SER A 156 8.47 8.13 4.87
C SER A 156 7.04 7.67 4.55
N ALA A 157 6.90 6.55 3.84
CA ALA A 157 5.58 6.01 3.50
C ALA A 157 4.78 5.58 4.75
N THR A 158 5.45 4.99 5.74
CA THR A 158 4.80 4.55 6.98
C THR A 158 4.36 5.73 7.83
N ASN A 159 5.21 6.73 8.03
CA ASN A 159 4.82 7.90 8.82
C ASN A 159 3.63 8.64 8.20
N ILE A 160 3.67 8.89 6.88
CA ILE A 160 2.56 9.54 6.15
C ILE A 160 1.27 8.72 6.27
N LEU A 161 1.34 7.41 6.03
CA LEU A 161 0.20 6.50 6.18
C LEU A 161 -0.41 6.60 7.58
N LEU A 162 0.43 6.55 8.63
CA LEU A 162 -0.04 6.57 10.01
C LEU A 162 -0.62 7.92 10.40
N ASP A 163 0.00 9.04 9.97
CA ASP A 163 -0.53 10.39 10.16
C ASP A 163 -1.92 10.54 9.54
N ASP A 164 -2.08 10.05 8.30
CA ASP A 164 -3.36 10.14 7.61
C ASP A 164 -4.45 9.28 8.25
N LEU A 165 -4.12 8.05 8.67
CA LEU A 165 -5.09 7.17 9.34
C LEU A 165 -5.48 7.74 10.71
N GLU A 166 -4.54 8.36 11.43
CA GLU A 166 -4.80 9.00 12.72
C GLU A 166 -5.71 10.23 12.61
N ALA A 167 -5.67 10.93 11.47
CA ALA A 167 -6.55 12.05 11.18
C ALA A 167 -8.00 11.64 10.79
N LEU A 168 -8.23 10.37 10.45
CA LEU A 168 -9.56 9.87 10.12
C LEU A 168 -10.38 9.54 11.37
N PRO A 169 -11.73 9.61 11.30
CA PRO A 169 -12.59 9.04 12.32
C PRO A 169 -12.22 7.58 12.62
N PRO A 170 -12.21 7.13 13.89
CA PRO A 170 -11.74 5.79 14.22
C PRO A 170 -12.49 4.68 13.49
N ASP A 171 -13.78 4.81 13.21
CA ASP A 171 -14.59 3.83 12.48
C ASP A 171 -14.27 3.74 10.97
N ARG A 172 -13.47 4.68 10.43
CA ARG A 172 -13.08 4.71 9.01
C ARG A 172 -11.88 3.83 8.67
N TRP A 173 -11.29 3.15 9.65
CA TRP A 173 -10.18 2.24 9.40
C TRP A 173 -10.10 1.08 10.39
N SER A 174 -9.49 -0.02 9.94
CA SER A 174 -9.10 -1.17 10.77
C SER A 174 -7.65 -1.57 10.47
N ALA A 175 -7.07 -2.44 11.29
CA ALA A 175 -5.73 -2.97 11.12
C ALA A 175 -5.73 -4.49 11.02
N VAL A 176 -4.79 -5.02 10.23
CA VAL A 176 -4.48 -6.44 10.11
C VAL A 176 -2.99 -6.61 10.32
N ARG A 177 -2.62 -7.62 11.10
CA ARG A 177 -1.23 -7.99 11.32
C ARG A 177 -0.88 -9.20 10.47
N TYR A 178 0.14 -9.08 9.64
CA TYR A 178 0.58 -10.13 8.72
C TYR A 178 0.93 -11.43 9.45
N ASP A 179 1.62 -11.35 10.59
CA ASP A 179 1.98 -12.47 11.45
C ASP A 179 0.75 -13.23 11.95
N ARG A 180 -0.30 -12.52 12.39
CA ARG A 180 -1.56 -13.16 12.81
C ARG A 180 -2.32 -13.74 11.62
N PHE A 181 -2.40 -12.99 10.52
CA PHE A 181 -3.13 -13.43 9.33
C PHE A 181 -2.53 -14.70 8.73
N VAL A 182 -1.21 -14.86 8.72
CA VAL A 182 -0.58 -16.08 8.21
C VAL A 182 -0.72 -17.25 9.20
N ALA A 183 -0.75 -16.97 10.51
CA ALA A 183 -0.92 -18.00 11.54
C ALA A 183 -2.34 -18.58 11.58
N ASP A 184 -3.36 -17.73 11.43
CA ASP A 184 -4.77 -18.13 11.36
C ASP A 184 -5.54 -17.28 10.33
N PRO A 185 -5.42 -17.62 9.03
CA PRO A 185 -6.04 -16.85 7.95
C PRO A 185 -7.56 -16.80 8.05
N ASP A 186 -8.17 -17.90 8.48
CA ASP A 186 -9.62 -18.07 8.56
C ASP A 186 -10.23 -17.22 9.70
N GLN A 187 -9.57 -17.12 10.85
CA GLN A 187 -10.00 -16.22 11.91
C GLN A 187 -9.81 -14.76 11.50
N GLU A 188 -8.62 -14.39 11.00
CA GLU A 188 -8.32 -12.99 10.72
C GLU A 188 -9.12 -12.43 9.54
N ILE A 189 -9.40 -13.23 8.49
CA ILE A 189 -10.25 -12.77 7.39
C ILE A 189 -11.69 -12.51 7.84
N ARG A 190 -12.25 -13.36 8.71
CA ARG A 190 -13.60 -13.15 9.26
C ARG A 190 -13.65 -11.89 10.12
N ARG A 191 -12.65 -11.68 10.96
CA ARG A 191 -12.53 -10.47 11.79
C ARG A 191 -12.47 -9.21 10.94
N ILE A 192 -11.54 -9.12 9.98
CA ILE A 192 -11.42 -7.91 9.16
C ILE A 192 -12.65 -7.68 8.28
N CYS A 193 -13.27 -8.75 7.76
CA CYS A 193 -14.54 -8.64 7.04
C CYS A 193 -15.65 -8.07 7.92
N ALA A 194 -15.78 -8.52 9.17
CA ALA A 194 -16.74 -7.95 10.12
C ALA A 194 -16.47 -6.46 10.38
N ASP A 195 -15.21 -6.07 10.62
CA ASP A 195 -14.82 -4.67 10.86
C ASP A 195 -15.17 -3.73 9.71
N VAL A 196 -15.08 -4.21 8.46
CA VAL A 196 -15.31 -3.39 7.27
C VAL A 196 -16.67 -3.64 6.60
N GLY A 197 -17.55 -4.41 7.24
CA GLY A 197 -18.89 -4.70 6.76
C GLY A 197 -18.94 -5.58 5.50
N PHE A 198 -17.99 -6.48 5.31
CA PHE A 198 -18.03 -7.50 4.26
C PHE A 198 -18.64 -8.81 4.78
N ALA A 199 -19.53 -9.40 4.00
CA ALA A 199 -19.89 -10.81 4.16
C ALA A 199 -18.72 -11.70 3.72
N TRP A 200 -18.45 -12.77 4.47
CA TRP A 200 -17.41 -13.74 4.15
C TRP A 200 -18.00 -15.16 4.11
N ASP A 201 -17.77 -15.85 3.00
CA ASP A 201 -18.47 -17.07 2.60
C ASP A 201 -17.51 -18.19 2.15
N ARG A 202 -16.21 -18.05 2.42
CA ARG A 202 -15.18 -19.03 2.05
C ARG A 202 -14.37 -19.47 3.28
N SER A 203 -13.69 -20.61 3.16
CA SER A 203 -12.57 -20.94 4.05
C SER A 203 -11.27 -20.70 3.28
N LEU A 204 -10.30 -20.05 3.91
CA LEU A 204 -8.96 -19.86 3.35
C LEU A 204 -8.06 -21.07 3.59
N GLY A 205 -8.33 -21.84 4.65
CA GLY A 205 -7.45 -22.90 5.11
C GLY A 205 -6.10 -22.35 5.58
N TYR A 206 -5.12 -23.24 5.74
CA TYR A 206 -3.79 -22.88 6.24
C TYR A 206 -2.79 -22.52 5.13
N THR A 207 -3.06 -22.92 3.88
CA THR A 207 -2.15 -22.67 2.75
C THR A 207 -2.73 -21.59 1.85
N LEU A 208 -2.16 -20.40 1.93
CA LEU A 208 -2.56 -19.26 1.09
C LEU A 208 -1.83 -19.29 -0.27
N PRO A 209 -2.49 -18.88 -1.37
CA PRO A 209 -1.82 -18.73 -2.66
C PRO A 209 -0.77 -17.63 -2.61
N LEU A 210 0.25 -17.74 -3.47
CA LEU A 210 1.23 -16.67 -3.65
C LEU A 210 0.57 -15.45 -4.29
N ALA A 211 0.92 -14.26 -3.80
CA ALA A 211 0.53 -13.03 -4.44
C ALA A 211 1.24 -12.87 -5.80
N ASN A 212 0.57 -12.25 -6.78
CA ASN A 212 1.11 -12.03 -8.14
C ASN A 212 2.47 -11.32 -8.19
N HIS A 213 2.84 -10.59 -7.14
CA HIS A 213 4.10 -9.85 -7.04
C HIS A 213 5.07 -10.48 -6.03
N THR A 214 5.08 -11.80 -5.91
CA THR A 214 6.03 -12.52 -5.04
C THR A 214 7.35 -12.74 -5.78
N VAL A 215 8.47 -12.19 -5.28
CA VAL A 215 9.80 -12.44 -5.86
C VAL A 215 10.34 -13.81 -5.45
N SER A 216 10.18 -14.16 -4.18
CA SER A 216 10.51 -15.48 -3.67
C SER A 216 9.54 -15.87 -2.55
N MET A 217 9.48 -17.18 -2.26
CA MET A 217 8.61 -17.74 -1.21
C MET A 217 8.67 -16.93 0.09
N PRO A 218 7.51 -16.46 0.62
CA PRO A 218 7.45 -15.77 1.90
C PRO A 218 7.87 -16.70 3.03
N HIS A 219 8.82 -16.26 3.86
CA HIS A 219 9.23 -16.96 5.07
C HIS A 219 9.60 -15.94 6.16
N GLY A 220 9.15 -16.16 7.39
CA GLY A 220 9.30 -15.22 8.51
C GLY A 220 10.74 -14.82 8.76
N GLU A 221 11.67 -15.78 8.68
CA GLU A 221 13.10 -15.57 8.95
C GLU A 221 13.92 -15.22 7.69
N LYS A 222 13.28 -14.99 6.53
CA LYS A 222 14.00 -14.68 5.28
C LYS A 222 14.92 -13.47 5.41
N TRP A 223 14.51 -12.49 6.22
CA TRP A 223 15.28 -11.27 6.46
C TRP A 223 16.66 -11.53 7.08
N ARG A 224 16.88 -12.68 7.76
CA ARG A 224 18.19 -13.03 8.34
C ARG A 224 19.30 -13.11 7.31
N LYS A 225 18.98 -13.51 6.07
CA LYS A 225 19.96 -13.50 4.98
C LYS A 225 20.54 -12.11 4.70
N ARG A 226 19.85 -11.05 5.14
CA ARG A 226 20.21 -9.64 4.96
C ARG A 226 20.35 -8.90 6.28
N GLU A 227 20.60 -9.62 7.38
CA GLU A 227 20.67 -9.05 8.72
C GLU A 227 21.74 -7.95 8.83
N ARG A 228 22.89 -8.13 8.17
CA ARG A 228 24.01 -7.18 8.17
C ARG A 228 23.64 -5.84 7.52
N GLU A 229 22.70 -5.86 6.59
CA GLU A 229 22.18 -4.66 5.95
C GLU A 229 21.09 -4.01 6.80
N ILE A 230 20.19 -4.82 7.38
CA ILE A 230 18.98 -4.35 8.07
C ILE A 230 19.27 -3.85 9.49
N LEU A 231 19.97 -4.64 10.31
CA LEU A 231 20.11 -4.36 11.75
C LEU A 231 20.71 -2.97 12.04
N PRO A 232 21.75 -2.48 11.32
CA PRO A 232 22.30 -1.15 11.57
C PRO A 232 21.34 0.02 11.33
N ARG A 233 20.25 -0.19 10.56
CA ARG A 233 19.27 0.85 10.24
C ARG A 233 18.09 0.89 11.20
N LEU A 234 17.79 -0.21 11.90
CA LEU A 234 16.65 -0.26 12.81
C LEU A 234 16.67 0.84 13.89
N PRO A 235 17.82 1.18 14.52
CA PRO A 235 17.86 2.28 15.49
C PRO A 235 17.47 3.64 14.89
N GLN A 236 17.81 3.88 13.62
CA GLN A 236 17.54 5.15 12.92
C GLN A 236 16.04 5.39 12.69
N VAL A 237 15.25 4.32 12.71
CA VAL A 237 13.80 4.36 12.45
C VAL A 237 13.00 3.76 13.60
N ALA A 238 13.60 3.63 14.79
CA ALA A 238 13.01 2.98 15.96
C ALA A 238 11.66 3.60 16.36
N ASP A 239 11.54 4.92 16.28
CA ASP A 239 10.29 5.63 16.58
C ASP A 239 9.17 5.24 15.62
N THR A 240 9.48 5.17 14.31
CA THR A 240 8.51 4.73 13.29
C THR A 240 8.14 3.26 13.48
N ILE A 241 9.10 2.39 13.82
CA ILE A 241 8.85 0.98 14.16
C ILE A 241 7.86 0.90 15.33
N GLY A 242 8.20 1.52 16.47
CA GLY A 242 7.36 1.48 17.67
C GLY A 242 5.98 2.08 17.43
N ARG A 243 5.89 3.18 16.67
CA ARG A 243 4.60 3.78 16.30
C ARG A 243 3.77 2.84 15.43
N SER A 244 4.35 2.25 14.39
CA SER A 244 3.65 1.33 13.48
C SER A 244 3.11 0.09 14.21
N GLU A 245 3.89 -0.46 15.14
CA GLU A 245 3.48 -1.60 15.95
C GLU A 245 2.34 -1.24 16.89
N ARG A 246 2.47 -0.18 17.69
CA ARG A 246 1.40 0.29 18.58
C ARG A 246 0.13 0.63 17.80
N PHE A 247 0.26 1.26 16.64
CA PHE A 247 -0.89 1.61 15.80
C PHE A 247 -1.63 0.36 15.30
N SER A 248 -0.89 -0.70 14.93
CA SER A 248 -1.48 -1.98 14.51
C SER A 248 -2.31 -2.65 15.62
N LEU A 249 -2.01 -2.36 16.89
CA LEU A 249 -2.69 -2.95 18.05
C LEU A 249 -3.95 -2.18 18.46
N LYS A 250 -4.12 -0.91 18.06
CA LYS A 250 -5.28 -0.05 18.43
C LYS A 250 -6.64 -0.66 18.05
N LYS A 251 -6.68 -1.58 17.07
CA LYS A 251 -7.90 -2.21 16.52
C LYS A 251 -8.07 -3.68 16.87
N LEU A 252 -7.10 -4.29 17.53
CA LEU A 252 -7.11 -5.71 17.90
C LEU A 252 -7.63 -5.96 19.32
N VAL A 253 -8.01 -4.91 20.05
CA VAL A 253 -8.46 -4.94 21.46
C VAL A 253 -9.91 -4.43 21.60
N ARG A 254 -10.73 -4.57 20.54
CA ARG A 254 -12.17 -4.26 20.59
C ARG A 254 -12.98 -5.52 20.46
#